data_AF-A0A848T126-F1
#
_entry.id   AF-A0A848T126-F1
#
_cell.length_a   1.000
_cell.length_b   1.000
_cell.length_c   1.000
_cell.angle_alpha   90.00
_cell.angle_beta   90.00
_cell.angle_gamma   90.00
#
_symmetry.space_group_name_H-M   'P 1'
#
loop_
_entity.id
_entity.type
_entity.pdbx_description
1 polymer ?
#
loop_
_entity_poly.entity_id
_entity_poly.type
_entity_poly.pdbx_seq_one_letter_code
_entity_poly.pdbx_strand_id
1 'polypeptide(L)'
;MRILILPICLLFCLSLFASDTDTIFLYDNSKAKIAAFHDGKILSPYSNSILYTVKGNIVFTGNSDSKDNILYTIDSRDIFSKSKSEVLNKSSDSTIISVRKGRVYMGDGNDESSLMGYISKSANIIQIKNFKNELLGYTNSVDINPAETFMAFSFLSSKYSIGTITKARVDSVAKQAGSSGQVLGRVKARWSGDPLSEWIWDGKILRPRFVGDIYYEWVFDGEIVKPRWQHHIYEEWTWDGESIKPLWAQTPEYEYIWNGRLLKPYWPANGKMEFILEDGMISPYLGSPRGEEWIIEGNVPLPLIFIIALGIAYR
;
A
#
# COMPACT_ATOMS: atom_id res chain seq x y z
N MET A 1 9.31 -2.49 -82.24
CA MET A 1 9.10 -3.81 -81.60
C MET A 1 9.68 -3.69 -80.18
N ARG A 2 8.95 -3.06 -79.24
CA ARG A 2 8.07 -3.66 -78.22
C ARG A 2 8.76 -4.79 -77.41
N ILE A 3 8.69 -4.64 -76.08
CA ILE A 3 8.70 -5.69 -75.02
C ILE A 3 10.12 -6.00 -74.46
N LEU A 4 10.41 -6.10 -73.15
CA LEU A 4 9.62 -6.20 -71.90
C LEU A 4 10.42 -5.58 -70.73
N ILE A 5 9.72 -4.91 -69.82
CA ILE A 5 10.16 -4.50 -68.49
C ILE A 5 10.16 -5.73 -67.58
N LEU A 6 11.23 -5.97 -66.81
CA LEU A 6 11.17 -6.86 -65.63
C LEU A 6 11.70 -6.08 -64.42
N PRO A 7 10.86 -5.73 -63.44
CA PRO A 7 11.35 -5.17 -62.19
C PRO A 7 11.85 -6.31 -61.31
N ILE A 8 13.11 -6.23 -60.90
CA ILE A 8 13.69 -7.11 -59.88
C ILE A 8 12.91 -6.85 -58.58
N CYS A 9 12.07 -7.81 -58.22
CA CYS A 9 11.38 -7.85 -56.93
C CYS A 9 12.41 -7.81 -55.81
N LEU A 10 12.52 -6.63 -55.19
CA LEU A 10 13.15 -6.43 -53.89
C LEU A 10 12.27 -7.16 -52.85
N LEU A 11 12.51 -8.45 -52.66
CA LEU A 11 11.93 -9.22 -51.56
C LEU A 11 12.56 -8.69 -50.25
N PHE A 12 11.89 -7.69 -49.68
CA PHE A 12 12.03 -7.33 -48.26
C PHE A 12 11.56 -8.55 -47.45
N CYS A 13 12.47 -9.48 -47.16
CA CYS A 13 12.32 -10.38 -46.02
C CYS A 13 12.42 -9.53 -44.75
N LEU A 14 11.30 -8.88 -44.38
CA LEU A 14 10.99 -8.54 -43.00
C LEU A 14 10.93 -9.87 -42.23
N SER A 15 12.11 -10.35 -41.83
CA SER A 15 12.21 -11.32 -40.76
C SER A 15 11.68 -10.63 -39.51
N LEU A 16 10.41 -10.90 -39.22
CA LEU A 16 9.86 -10.76 -37.89
C LEU A 16 10.77 -11.56 -36.96
N PHE A 17 11.70 -10.88 -36.29
CA PHE A 17 12.34 -11.40 -35.10
C PHE A 17 11.25 -11.51 -34.03
N ALA A 18 10.43 -12.55 -34.10
CA ALA A 18 9.73 -13.04 -32.94
C ALA A 18 10.83 -13.54 -32.00
N SER A 19 11.20 -12.70 -31.03
CA SER A 19 12.02 -13.16 -29.90
C SER A 19 11.19 -14.24 -29.21
N ASP A 20 11.55 -15.50 -29.43
CA ASP A 20 11.01 -16.62 -28.68
C ASP A 20 11.42 -16.38 -27.22
N THR A 21 10.51 -15.80 -26.43
CA THR A 21 10.80 -15.49 -25.03
C THR A 21 10.66 -16.79 -24.27
N ASP A 22 11.80 -17.36 -23.89
CA ASP A 22 11.86 -18.55 -23.07
C ASP A 22 10.97 -18.38 -21.84
N THR A 23 10.10 -19.36 -21.60
CA THR A 23 9.23 -19.34 -20.42
C THR A 23 10.07 -19.43 -19.15
N ILE A 24 9.92 -18.44 -18.28
CA ILE A 24 10.61 -18.40 -16.99
C ILE A 24 9.73 -19.12 -15.97
N PHE A 25 10.27 -20.08 -15.25
CA PHE A 25 9.55 -20.81 -14.20
C PHE A 25 9.99 -20.36 -12.82
N LEU A 26 9.02 -20.20 -11.91
CA LEU A 26 9.26 -20.01 -10.48
C LEU A 26 9.17 -21.34 -9.77
N TYR A 27 10.22 -21.67 -9.02
CA TYR A 27 10.28 -22.85 -8.16
C TYR A 27 10.30 -22.42 -6.71
N ASP A 28 9.67 -23.19 -5.85
CA ASP A 28 9.87 -23.08 -4.41
C ASP A 28 11.12 -23.86 -3.96
N ASN A 29 11.42 -23.82 -2.66
CA ASN A 29 12.58 -24.51 -2.09
C ASN A 29 12.50 -26.05 -2.15
N SER A 30 11.32 -26.62 -2.40
CA SER A 30 11.10 -28.04 -2.67
C SER A 30 11.28 -28.41 -4.14
N LYS A 31 11.64 -27.44 -5.00
CA LYS A 31 11.71 -27.54 -6.46
C LYS A 31 10.35 -27.76 -7.14
N ALA A 32 9.25 -27.51 -6.43
CA ALA A 32 7.93 -27.52 -7.05
C ALA A 32 7.73 -26.23 -7.85
N LYS A 33 7.25 -26.37 -9.08
CA LYS A 33 6.88 -25.23 -9.93
C LYS A 33 5.62 -24.57 -9.36
N ILE A 34 5.69 -23.27 -9.07
CA ILE A 34 4.58 -22.51 -8.48
C ILE A 34 4.02 -21.42 -9.40
N ALA A 35 4.77 -20.99 -10.42
CA ALA A 35 4.31 -20.07 -11.45
C ALA A 35 5.16 -20.18 -12.72
N ALA A 36 4.64 -19.66 -13.83
CA ALA A 36 5.40 -19.44 -15.07
C ALA A 36 5.19 -18.01 -15.57
N PHE A 37 6.25 -17.36 -16.04
CA PHE A 37 6.23 -16.04 -16.68
C PHE A 37 6.49 -16.22 -18.17
N HIS A 38 5.59 -15.71 -18.99
CA HIS A 38 5.68 -15.82 -20.44
C HIS A 38 4.90 -14.66 -21.07
N ASP A 39 5.57 -13.90 -21.95
CA ASP A 39 4.96 -12.81 -22.72
C ASP A 39 4.15 -11.82 -21.86
N GLY A 40 4.78 -11.34 -20.77
CA GLY A 40 4.14 -10.42 -19.82
C GLY A 40 2.94 -11.02 -19.09
N LYS A 41 2.79 -12.33 -19.05
CA LYS A 41 1.73 -13.03 -18.29
C LYS A 41 2.34 -13.93 -17.24
N ILE A 42 1.65 -14.01 -16.10
CA ILE A 42 1.98 -14.94 -15.04
C ILE A 42 0.90 -16.02 -15.02
N LEU A 43 1.32 -17.26 -15.25
CA LEU A 43 0.45 -18.41 -15.42
C LEU A 43 0.51 -19.31 -14.19
N SER A 44 -0.64 -19.92 -13.89
CA SER A 44 -0.71 -21.06 -12.98
C SER A 44 0.07 -22.23 -13.57
N PRO A 45 0.91 -22.92 -12.78
CA PRO A 45 1.77 -23.99 -13.29
C PRO A 45 0.99 -25.26 -13.63
N TYR A 46 -0.26 -25.39 -13.18
CA TYR A 46 -1.09 -26.60 -13.36
C TYR A 46 -2.20 -26.43 -14.39
N SER A 47 -2.81 -25.24 -14.45
CA SER A 47 -3.97 -24.98 -15.32
C SER A 47 -3.63 -24.14 -16.54
N ASN A 48 -2.42 -23.57 -16.62
CA ASN A 48 -2.04 -22.54 -17.59
C ASN A 48 -3.00 -21.33 -17.62
N SER A 49 -3.84 -21.17 -16.58
CA SER A 49 -4.70 -19.99 -16.47
C SER A 49 -3.86 -18.78 -16.13
N ILE A 50 -4.15 -17.65 -16.78
CA ILE A 50 -3.50 -16.37 -16.50
C ILE A 50 -3.93 -15.90 -15.10
N LEU A 51 -2.98 -15.86 -14.18
CA LEU A 51 -3.16 -15.33 -12.83
C LEU A 51 -3.03 -13.81 -12.84
N TYR A 52 -2.05 -13.29 -13.59
CA TYR A 52 -1.76 -11.87 -13.69
C TYR A 52 -1.24 -11.51 -15.09
N THR A 53 -1.47 -10.26 -15.47
CA THR A 53 -0.87 -9.63 -16.65
C THR A 53 0.07 -8.52 -16.18
N VAL A 54 1.23 -8.41 -16.81
CA VAL A 54 2.25 -7.39 -16.55
C VAL A 54 2.39 -6.54 -17.81
N LYS A 55 2.15 -5.23 -17.69
CA LYS A 55 2.43 -4.26 -18.76
C LYS A 55 3.41 -3.21 -18.26
N GLY A 56 4.65 -3.31 -18.71
CA GLY A 56 5.75 -2.50 -18.19
C GLY A 56 5.90 -2.70 -16.69
N ASN A 57 5.60 -1.66 -15.92
CA ASN A 57 5.74 -1.63 -14.48
C ASN A 57 4.42 -1.85 -13.71
N ILE A 58 3.33 -2.17 -14.40
CA ILE A 58 2.01 -2.34 -13.78
C ILE A 58 1.61 -3.81 -13.83
N VAL A 59 1.14 -4.32 -12.70
CA VAL A 59 0.60 -5.68 -12.56
C VAL A 59 -0.92 -5.61 -12.46
N PHE A 60 -1.60 -6.41 -13.26
CA PHE A 60 -3.05 -6.53 -13.30
C PHE A 60 -3.51 -7.92 -12.88
N THR A 61 -4.67 -8.02 -12.25
CA THR A 61 -5.30 -9.31 -11.93
C THR A 61 -5.89 -9.97 -13.17
N GLY A 62 -5.62 -11.27 -13.34
CA GLY A 62 -6.13 -12.08 -14.45
C GLY A 62 -5.61 -11.60 -15.80
N ASN A 63 -6.33 -11.94 -16.87
CA ASN A 63 -6.05 -11.49 -18.23
C ASN A 63 -6.67 -10.10 -18.49
N SER A 64 -6.17 -9.06 -17.83
CA SER A 64 -6.70 -7.70 -17.97
C SER A 64 -5.59 -6.66 -18.03
N ASP A 65 -5.94 -5.49 -18.57
CA ASP A 65 -5.16 -4.24 -18.55
C ASP A 65 -6.01 -3.04 -18.12
N SER A 66 -7.20 -3.30 -17.56
CA SER A 66 -8.08 -2.25 -17.05
C SER A 66 -7.51 -1.65 -15.76
N LYS A 67 -7.69 -0.33 -15.59
CA LYS A 67 -7.32 0.39 -14.36
C LYS A 67 -7.96 -0.21 -13.11
N ASP A 68 -9.19 -0.73 -13.23
CA ASP A 68 -9.91 -1.34 -12.11
C ASP A 68 -9.28 -2.66 -11.65
N ASN A 69 -8.46 -3.27 -12.49
CA ASN A 69 -7.76 -4.53 -12.23
C ASN A 69 -6.28 -4.34 -11.90
N ILE A 70 -5.81 -3.09 -11.72
CA ILE A 70 -4.45 -2.83 -11.22
C ILE A 70 -4.34 -3.43 -9.83
N LEU A 71 -3.32 -4.25 -9.64
CA LEU A 71 -2.92 -4.80 -8.36
C LEU A 71 -1.78 -3.98 -7.76
N TYR A 72 -0.72 -3.75 -8.55
CA TYR A 72 0.48 -3.04 -8.14
C TYR A 72 1.04 -2.16 -9.25
N THR A 73 1.65 -1.05 -8.85
CA THR A 73 2.53 -0.24 -9.70
C THR A 73 3.94 -0.31 -9.14
N ILE A 74 4.93 -0.73 -9.94
CA ILE A 74 6.33 -0.87 -9.52
C ILE A 74 7.11 0.33 -10.03
N ASP A 75 7.43 1.28 -9.16
CA ASP A 75 8.40 2.33 -9.47
C ASP A 75 9.83 1.80 -9.35
N SER A 76 10.24 1.05 -10.37
CA SER A 76 11.61 0.55 -10.49
C SER A 76 12.02 0.41 -11.95
N ARG A 77 13.25 0.80 -12.24
CA ARG A 77 13.97 0.34 -13.44
C ARG A 77 14.86 -0.86 -13.15
N ASP A 78 15.32 -0.98 -11.91
CA ASP A 78 16.21 -2.04 -11.45
C ASP A 78 16.12 -2.20 -9.92
N ILE A 79 15.52 -3.29 -9.47
CA ILE A 79 15.36 -3.66 -8.06
C ILE A 79 16.70 -4.00 -7.37
N PHE A 80 17.76 -4.21 -8.13
CA PHE A 80 19.12 -4.45 -7.62
C PHE A 80 19.93 -3.17 -7.49
N SER A 81 19.38 -2.04 -7.94
CA SER A 81 20.06 -0.75 -7.88
C SER A 81 20.23 -0.26 -6.44
N LYS A 82 21.15 0.71 -6.26
CA LYS A 82 21.34 1.39 -4.98
C LYS A 82 20.20 2.33 -4.63
N SER A 83 19.44 2.77 -5.63
CA SER A 83 18.28 3.63 -5.48
C SER A 83 17.14 2.85 -4.85
N LYS A 84 16.30 3.57 -4.10
CA LYS A 84 15.05 3.01 -3.59
C LYS A 84 14.13 2.77 -4.79
N SER A 85 13.47 1.62 -4.79
CA SER A 85 12.36 1.30 -5.68
C SER A 85 11.13 1.04 -4.83
N GLU A 86 9.97 1.37 -5.36
CA GLU A 86 8.71 1.29 -4.62
C GLU A 86 7.73 0.40 -5.35
N VAL A 87 6.96 -0.35 -4.58
CA VAL A 87 5.76 -1.01 -5.05
C VAL A 87 4.61 -0.27 -4.41
N LEU A 88 3.77 0.32 -5.24
CA LEU A 88 2.62 1.09 -4.84
C LEU A 88 1.37 0.22 -4.87
N ASN A 89 0.39 0.59 -4.06
CA ASN A 89 -0.94 -0.02 -4.09
C ASN A 89 -1.69 0.25 -5.43
N LYS A 90 -2.92 -0.24 -5.54
CA LYS A 90 -3.78 -0.03 -6.71
C LYS A 90 -4.01 1.45 -7.06
N SER A 91 -4.17 2.31 -6.05
CA SER A 91 -4.39 3.74 -6.25
C SER A 91 -3.11 4.50 -6.63
N SER A 92 -1.95 3.85 -6.49
CA SER A 92 -0.62 4.44 -6.68
C SER A 92 -0.35 5.63 -5.76
N ASP A 93 -0.98 5.65 -4.58
CA ASP A 93 -0.86 6.73 -3.59
C ASP A 93 0.00 6.36 -2.38
N SER A 94 0.27 5.06 -2.17
CA SER A 94 1.01 4.57 -1.01
C SER A 94 1.95 3.43 -1.36
N THR A 95 3.14 3.45 -0.75
CA THR A 95 4.17 2.42 -0.89
C THR A 95 3.89 1.25 0.04
N ILE A 96 3.58 0.08 -0.54
CA ILE A 96 3.33 -1.15 0.22
C ILE A 96 4.62 -1.91 0.51
N ILE A 97 5.60 -1.82 -0.39
CA ILE A 97 6.91 -2.49 -0.31
C ILE A 97 7.95 -1.57 -0.91
N SER A 98 9.11 -1.48 -0.28
CA SER A 98 10.28 -0.83 -0.85
C SER A 98 11.37 -1.86 -1.10
N VAL A 99 12.14 -1.65 -2.17
CA VAL A 99 13.24 -2.52 -2.57
C VAL A 99 14.50 -1.69 -2.76
N ARG A 100 15.60 -2.11 -2.16
CA ARG A 100 16.90 -1.45 -2.32
C ARG A 100 18.02 -2.48 -2.30
N LYS A 101 18.85 -2.52 -3.35
CA LYS A 101 19.93 -3.52 -3.50
C LYS A 101 19.41 -4.96 -3.32
N GLY A 102 18.23 -5.26 -3.86
CA GLY A 102 17.58 -6.55 -3.70
C GLY A 102 17.04 -6.85 -2.29
N ARG A 103 17.19 -5.95 -1.32
CA ARG A 103 16.56 -6.09 0.01
C ARG A 103 15.13 -5.59 -0.07
N VAL A 104 14.18 -6.41 0.38
CA VAL A 104 12.75 -6.13 0.30
C VAL A 104 12.22 -5.82 1.68
N TYR A 105 11.59 -4.66 1.84
CA TYR A 105 11.06 -4.18 3.11
C TYR A 105 9.56 -3.95 3.02
N MET A 106 8.89 -4.09 4.15
CA MET A 106 7.48 -3.74 4.30
C MET A 106 7.35 -2.20 4.38
N GLY A 107 6.47 -1.62 3.58
CA GLY A 107 6.28 -0.17 3.45
C GLY A 107 7.53 0.55 2.92
N ASP A 108 7.73 1.79 3.36
CA ASP A 108 8.96 2.56 3.14
C ASP A 108 10.06 2.30 4.19
N GLY A 109 9.87 1.29 5.06
CA GLY A 109 10.88 0.99 6.07
C GLY A 109 12.21 0.64 5.41
N ASN A 110 13.33 1.13 5.97
CA ASN A 110 14.68 0.77 5.51
C ASN A 110 15.52 0.12 6.62
N ASP A 111 14.87 -0.25 7.72
CA ASP A 111 15.49 -0.87 8.88
C ASP A 111 15.35 -2.40 8.85
N GLU A 112 16.09 -3.08 9.73
CA GLU A 112 16.10 -4.55 9.78
C GLU A 112 14.78 -5.13 10.31
N SER A 113 13.96 -4.37 11.05
CA SER A 113 12.69 -4.84 11.59
C SER A 113 11.63 -4.99 10.51
N SER A 114 11.62 -4.09 9.50
CA SER A 114 10.72 -4.14 8.35
C SER A 114 11.23 -5.03 7.21
N LEU A 115 12.46 -5.56 7.30
CA LEU A 115 13.03 -6.44 6.29
C LEU A 115 12.20 -7.73 6.15
N MET A 116 11.65 -7.95 4.96
CA MET A 116 10.91 -9.16 4.59
C MET A 116 11.83 -10.24 4.04
N GLY A 117 12.82 -9.84 3.23
CA GLY A 117 13.73 -10.79 2.61
C GLY A 117 14.66 -10.18 1.57
N TYR A 118 15.24 -11.07 0.75
CA TYR A 118 16.25 -10.74 -0.24
C TYR A 118 15.90 -11.34 -1.59
N ILE A 119 16.16 -10.58 -2.63
CA ILE A 119 16.17 -10.99 -4.03
C ILE A 119 17.62 -10.83 -4.49
N SER A 120 18.22 -11.91 -4.98
CA SER A 120 19.62 -11.92 -5.39
C SER A 120 19.80 -12.59 -6.74
N LYS A 121 20.69 -12.04 -7.56
CA LYS A 121 21.08 -12.63 -8.84
C LYS A 121 22.29 -13.55 -8.64
N SER A 122 22.20 -14.75 -9.20
CA SER A 122 23.33 -15.66 -9.44
C SER A 122 23.33 -15.98 -10.94
N ALA A 123 24.46 -16.42 -11.50
CA ALA A 123 24.75 -16.48 -12.94
C ALA A 123 23.53 -16.63 -13.87
N ASN A 124 22.67 -17.64 -13.62
CA ASN A 124 21.49 -17.93 -14.45
C ASN A 124 20.15 -17.94 -13.68
N ILE A 125 20.12 -17.55 -12.41
CA ILE A 125 18.91 -17.62 -11.57
C ILE A 125 18.73 -16.38 -10.70
N ILE A 126 17.48 -16.04 -10.39
CA ILE A 126 17.16 -15.17 -9.26
C ILE A 126 16.76 -16.03 -8.09
N GLN A 127 17.41 -15.80 -6.94
CA GLN A 127 17.08 -16.44 -5.67
C GLN A 127 16.28 -15.49 -4.81
N ILE A 128 15.20 -16.00 -4.22
CA ILE A 128 14.36 -15.28 -3.28
C ILE A 128 14.50 -15.95 -1.90
N LYS A 129 14.85 -15.15 -0.91
CA LYS A 129 15.18 -15.59 0.45
C LYS A 129 14.37 -14.80 1.47
N ASN A 130 14.11 -15.36 2.64
CA ASN A 130 13.49 -14.62 3.74
C ASN A 130 14.53 -13.72 4.45
N PHE A 131 14.08 -12.97 5.45
CA PHE A 131 14.92 -12.09 6.28
C PHE A 131 16.03 -12.82 7.07
N LYS A 132 15.92 -14.15 7.24
CA LYS A 132 16.98 -15.00 7.82
C LYS A 132 17.96 -15.52 6.76
N ASN A 133 17.84 -15.05 5.52
CA ASN A 133 18.63 -15.48 4.37
C ASN A 133 18.40 -16.97 3.99
N GLU A 134 17.27 -17.56 4.41
CA GLU A 134 16.88 -18.92 4.01
C GLU A 134 16.20 -18.89 2.64
N LEU A 135 16.54 -19.83 1.76
CA LEU A 135 15.98 -19.91 0.41
C LEU A 135 14.48 -20.26 0.47
N LEU A 136 13.66 -19.40 -0.12
CA LEU A 136 12.23 -19.62 -0.32
C LEU A 136 11.95 -20.22 -1.70
N GLY A 137 12.69 -19.78 -2.72
CA GLY A 137 12.51 -20.22 -4.09
C GLY A 137 13.46 -19.53 -5.06
N TYR A 138 13.34 -19.88 -6.34
CA TYR A 138 14.20 -19.34 -7.40
C TYR A 138 13.55 -19.39 -8.78
N THR A 139 14.01 -18.54 -9.69
CA THR A 139 13.68 -18.61 -11.13
C THR A 139 14.74 -19.40 -11.89
N ASN A 140 14.39 -19.96 -13.05
CA ASN A 140 15.37 -20.59 -13.97
C ASN A 140 16.08 -19.61 -14.92
N SER A 141 15.83 -18.30 -14.80
CA SER A 141 16.44 -17.26 -15.63
C SER A 141 16.63 -15.96 -14.83
N VAL A 142 17.60 -15.14 -15.24
CA VAL A 142 17.82 -13.76 -14.74
C VAL A 142 17.13 -12.71 -15.61
N ASP A 143 16.63 -13.08 -16.79
CA ASP A 143 16.02 -12.20 -17.79
C ASP A 143 14.54 -11.94 -17.51
N ILE A 144 14.24 -11.59 -16.27
CA ILE A 144 12.89 -11.30 -15.77
C ILE A 144 12.83 -9.81 -15.40
N ASN A 145 11.73 -9.14 -15.74
CA ASN A 145 11.63 -7.70 -15.51
C ASN A 145 11.37 -7.40 -14.01
N PRO A 146 11.52 -6.13 -13.56
CA PRO A 146 11.30 -5.75 -12.17
C PRO A 146 9.93 -6.14 -11.61
N ALA A 147 8.85 -5.95 -12.37
CA ALA A 147 7.49 -6.25 -11.95
C ALA A 147 7.27 -7.77 -11.78
N GLU A 148 7.75 -8.57 -12.74
CA GLU A 148 7.72 -10.03 -12.67
C GLU A 148 8.59 -10.56 -11.52
N THR A 149 9.76 -9.96 -11.28
CA THR A 149 10.63 -10.34 -10.17
C THR A 149 9.97 -10.04 -8.82
N PHE A 150 9.30 -8.89 -8.70
CA PHE A 150 8.51 -8.58 -7.52
C PHE A 150 7.36 -9.57 -7.34
N MET A 151 6.68 -9.94 -8.41
CA MET A 151 5.61 -10.95 -8.34
C MET A 151 6.16 -12.30 -7.89
N ALA A 152 7.33 -12.72 -8.35
CA ALA A 152 7.99 -13.93 -7.85
C ALA A 152 8.22 -13.87 -6.33
N PHE A 153 8.66 -12.72 -5.82
CA PHE A 153 8.78 -12.48 -4.38
C PHE A 153 7.42 -12.55 -3.68
N SER A 154 6.38 -11.94 -4.24
CA SER A 154 5.03 -11.92 -3.68
C SER A 154 4.43 -13.34 -3.54
N PHE A 155 4.57 -14.20 -4.56
CA PHE A 155 4.11 -15.59 -4.49
C PHE A 155 4.76 -16.36 -3.34
N LEU A 156 6.09 -16.26 -3.21
CA LEU A 156 6.82 -16.95 -2.16
C LEU A 156 6.52 -16.33 -0.79
N SER A 157 6.44 -15.00 -0.70
CA SER A 157 6.05 -14.29 0.52
C SER A 157 4.69 -14.75 1.04
N SER A 158 3.70 -14.89 0.15
CA SER A 158 2.37 -15.41 0.49
C SER A 158 2.45 -16.87 0.95
N LYS A 159 3.09 -17.74 0.17
CA LYS A 159 3.22 -19.19 0.49
C LYS A 159 3.87 -19.43 1.86
N TYR A 160 4.88 -18.65 2.23
CA TYR A 160 5.62 -18.80 3.49
C TYR A 160 5.18 -17.80 4.57
N SER A 161 4.07 -17.08 4.38
CA SER A 161 3.53 -16.11 5.36
C SER A 161 4.54 -15.03 5.82
N ILE A 162 5.45 -14.61 4.92
CA ILE A 162 6.53 -13.66 5.26
C ILE A 162 5.96 -12.30 5.69
N GLY A 163 4.90 -11.82 5.05
CA GLY A 163 4.22 -10.59 5.46
C GLY A 163 3.74 -10.64 6.91
N THR A 164 3.07 -11.73 7.31
CA THR A 164 2.60 -11.94 8.69
C THR A 164 3.74 -11.98 9.69
N ILE A 165 4.82 -12.72 9.37
CA ILE A 165 6.00 -12.82 10.24
C ILE A 165 6.68 -11.45 10.38
N THR A 166 6.82 -10.71 9.29
CA THR A 166 7.44 -9.37 9.30
C THR A 166 6.58 -8.40 10.10
N LYS A 167 5.26 -8.41 9.93
CA LYS A 167 4.33 -7.59 10.73
C LYS A 167 4.48 -7.88 12.22
N ALA A 168 4.50 -9.15 12.62
CA ALA A 168 4.70 -9.52 14.03
C ALA A 168 6.05 -9.02 14.59
N ARG A 169 7.11 -9.02 13.76
CA ARG A 169 8.42 -8.47 14.14
C ARG A 169 8.37 -6.95 14.32
N VAL A 170 7.81 -6.23 13.36
CA VAL A 170 7.62 -4.77 13.45
C VAL A 170 6.81 -4.42 14.70
N ASP A 171 5.70 -5.13 14.94
CA ASP A 171 4.88 -4.96 16.14
C ASP A 171 5.66 -5.25 17.44
N SER A 172 6.54 -6.25 17.44
CA SER A 172 7.37 -6.58 18.61
C SER A 172 8.41 -5.51 18.92
N VAL A 173 9.03 -4.92 17.88
CA VAL A 173 9.99 -3.82 18.03
C VAL A 173 9.28 -2.55 18.50
N ALA A 174 8.10 -2.26 17.95
CA ALA A 174 7.26 -1.16 18.42
C ALA A 174 6.90 -1.32 19.92
N LYS A 175 6.49 -2.52 20.34
CA LYS A 175 6.19 -2.82 21.75
C LYS A 175 7.41 -2.68 22.67
N GLN A 176 8.60 -3.07 22.22
CA GLN A 176 9.85 -2.91 22.98
C GLN A 176 10.34 -1.46 23.06
N ALA A 177 9.98 -0.63 22.07
CA ALA A 177 10.31 0.80 22.02
C ALA A 177 9.41 1.69 22.91
N GLY A 178 8.56 1.11 23.75
CA GLY A 178 7.82 1.84 24.80
C GLY A 178 6.39 2.28 24.46
N SER A 179 5.73 1.68 23.47
CA SER A 179 4.26 1.74 23.37
C SER A 179 3.65 0.58 24.17
N SER A 180 3.26 0.87 25.42
CA SER A 180 2.44 -0.04 26.22
C SER A 180 1.17 -0.37 25.45
N GLY A 181 1.01 -1.64 25.06
CA GLY A 181 -0.10 -2.13 24.24
C GLY A 181 -1.48 -2.16 24.91
N GLN A 182 -1.81 -1.16 25.75
CA GLN A 182 -3.18 -0.95 26.21
C GLN A 182 -3.89 -0.05 25.21
N VAL A 183 -4.83 -0.62 24.45
CA VAL A 183 -5.76 0.18 23.65
C VAL A 183 -6.66 0.93 24.64
N LEU A 184 -6.46 2.24 24.74
CA LEU A 184 -7.25 3.13 25.60
C LEU A 184 -8.58 3.48 24.96
N GLY A 185 -8.65 3.50 23.63
CA GLY A 185 -9.89 3.72 22.93
C GLY A 185 -9.86 3.28 21.46
N ARG A 186 -11.06 3.24 20.86
CA ARG A 186 -11.31 2.79 19.50
C ARG A 186 -12.32 3.70 18.83
N VAL A 187 -12.19 3.86 17.53
CA VAL A 187 -13.17 4.52 16.67
C VAL A 187 -13.44 3.60 15.49
N LYS A 188 -14.66 3.06 15.39
CA LYS A 188 -15.02 2.06 14.36
C LYS A 188 -16.23 2.52 13.57
N ALA A 189 -16.21 2.34 12.26
CA ALA A 189 -17.39 2.63 11.45
C ALA A 189 -18.56 1.73 11.85
N ARG A 190 -19.77 2.31 11.98
CA ARG A 190 -20.97 1.59 12.43
C ARG A 190 -21.47 0.58 11.41
N TRP A 191 -21.44 0.96 10.14
CA TRP A 191 -22.04 0.19 9.04
C TRP A 191 -21.02 -0.55 8.18
N SER A 192 -19.73 -0.33 8.41
CA SER A 192 -18.65 -1.04 7.72
C SER A 192 -18.34 -2.31 8.49
N GLY A 193 -18.51 -3.46 7.84
CA GLY A 193 -17.93 -4.72 8.30
C GLY A 193 -16.44 -4.83 7.96
N ASP A 194 -15.87 -3.81 7.30
CA ASP A 194 -14.46 -3.77 6.92
C ASP A 194 -13.60 -3.54 8.17
N PRO A 195 -12.72 -4.49 8.54
CA PRO A 195 -11.75 -4.30 9.60
C PRO A 195 -10.89 -3.04 9.39
N LEU A 196 -10.68 -2.60 8.15
CA LEU A 196 -9.86 -1.42 7.85
C LEU A 196 -10.50 -0.09 8.29
N SER A 197 -11.80 -0.09 8.65
CA SER A 197 -12.52 1.08 9.17
C SER A 197 -12.51 1.17 10.71
N GLU A 198 -11.52 0.58 11.38
CA GLU A 198 -11.33 0.68 12.83
C GLU A 198 -9.98 1.31 13.15
N TRP A 199 -10.00 2.34 14.01
CA TRP A 199 -8.84 3.01 14.57
C TRP A 199 -8.67 2.68 16.04
N ILE A 200 -7.42 2.59 16.48
CA ILE A 200 -7.04 2.34 17.87
C ILE A 200 -6.16 3.49 18.38
N TRP A 201 -6.44 3.91 19.60
CA TRP A 201 -5.63 4.85 20.36
C TRP A 201 -4.99 4.13 21.54
N ASP A 202 -3.67 4.22 21.67
CA ASP A 202 -2.90 3.57 22.75
C ASP A 202 -2.44 4.54 23.86
N GLY A 203 -2.91 5.79 23.83
CA GLY A 203 -2.45 6.86 24.71
C GLY A 203 -1.34 7.73 24.14
N LYS A 204 -0.76 7.32 23.00
CA LYS A 204 0.29 8.08 22.32
C LYS A 204 0.08 8.17 20.81
N ILE A 205 -0.40 7.10 20.21
CA ILE A 205 -0.54 6.93 18.76
C ILE A 205 -1.96 6.49 18.43
N LEU A 206 -2.56 7.18 17.47
CA LEU A 206 -3.78 6.79 16.79
C LEU A 206 -3.37 6.10 15.49
N ARG A 207 -3.89 4.91 15.22
CA ARG A 207 -3.59 4.18 13.99
C ARG A 207 -4.72 3.26 13.57
N PRO A 208 -4.84 2.89 12.29
CA PRO A 208 -5.78 1.87 11.90
C PRO A 208 -5.41 0.54 12.57
N ARG A 209 -6.41 -0.22 13.01
CA ARG A 209 -6.20 -1.46 13.73
C ARG A 209 -5.60 -2.55 12.85
N PHE A 210 -6.01 -2.60 11.59
CA PHE A 210 -5.66 -3.69 10.67
C PHE A 210 -4.76 -3.26 9.52
N VAL A 211 -4.71 -1.96 9.19
CA VAL A 211 -3.71 -1.38 8.27
C VAL A 211 -2.40 -1.21 9.05
N GLY A 212 -1.35 -1.90 8.62
CA GLY A 212 -0.02 -1.82 9.25
C GLY A 212 0.85 -0.71 8.66
N ASP A 213 0.23 0.27 8.02
CA ASP A 213 0.92 1.38 7.39
C ASP A 213 1.17 2.47 8.44
N ILE A 214 2.44 2.73 8.70
CA ILE A 214 2.89 3.72 9.66
C ILE A 214 2.49 5.14 9.24
N TYR A 215 2.18 5.38 7.96
CA TYR A 215 1.77 6.69 7.47
C TYR A 215 0.40 7.14 7.97
N TYR A 216 -0.44 6.18 8.37
CA TYR A 216 -1.70 6.48 9.05
C TYR A 216 -1.55 6.59 10.56
N GLU A 217 -0.33 6.67 11.10
CA GLU A 217 -0.14 6.93 12.53
C GLU A 217 -0.22 8.43 12.81
N TRP A 218 -1.11 8.82 13.72
CA TRP A 218 -1.26 10.19 14.19
C TRP A 218 -0.86 10.28 15.66
N VAL A 219 -0.25 11.41 16.03
CA VAL A 219 0.08 11.74 17.41
C VAL A 219 -0.67 13.00 17.83
N PHE A 220 -0.97 13.08 19.12
CA PHE A 220 -1.56 14.25 19.74
C PHE A 220 -0.83 14.56 21.04
N ASP A 221 -0.33 15.79 21.18
CA ASP A 221 0.43 16.23 22.37
C ASP A 221 -0.40 17.06 23.37
N GLY A 222 -1.70 17.23 23.09
CA GLY A 222 -2.60 18.07 23.88
C GLY A 222 -3.04 19.34 23.15
N GLU A 223 -2.26 19.78 22.16
CA GLU A 223 -2.54 20.98 21.36
C GLU A 223 -2.46 20.68 19.86
N ILE A 224 -1.49 19.88 19.42
CA ILE A 224 -1.23 19.61 18.00
C ILE A 224 -1.51 18.16 17.67
N VAL A 225 -2.35 17.95 16.65
CA VAL A 225 -2.56 16.68 15.97
C VAL A 225 -1.76 16.66 14.67
N LYS A 226 -0.93 15.64 14.48
CA LYS A 226 -0.12 15.50 13.26
C LYS A 226 0.17 14.05 12.92
N PRO A 227 0.45 13.73 11.65
CA PRO A 227 0.96 12.42 11.32
C PRO A 227 2.33 12.24 11.99
N ARG A 228 2.60 11.01 12.41
CA ARG A 228 3.82 10.66 13.13
C ARG A 228 5.02 10.59 12.18
N TRP A 229 4.80 10.23 10.92
CA TRP A 229 5.83 9.88 9.97
C TRP A 229 5.65 10.61 8.64
N GLN A 230 6.77 11.13 8.11
CA GLN A 230 6.88 11.79 6.80
C GLN A 230 5.78 12.80 6.47
N HIS A 231 5.36 13.60 7.45
CA HIS A 231 4.31 14.58 7.24
C HIS A 231 4.85 15.87 6.62
N HIS A 232 4.06 16.46 5.74
CA HIS A 232 4.27 17.85 5.37
C HIS A 232 3.77 18.74 6.52
N ILE A 233 4.41 19.89 6.76
CA ILE A 233 3.92 20.83 7.78
C ILE A 233 2.46 21.25 7.57
N TYR A 234 1.90 21.12 6.36
CA TYR A 234 0.51 21.50 6.06
C TYR A 234 -0.52 20.45 6.54
N GLU A 235 -0.07 19.31 7.05
CA GLU A 235 -0.91 18.25 7.61
C GLU A 235 -1.03 18.34 9.14
N GLU A 236 -0.39 19.34 9.76
CA GLU A 236 -0.51 19.60 11.19
C GLU A 236 -1.79 20.39 11.48
N TRP A 237 -2.52 19.97 12.51
CA TRP A 237 -3.75 20.59 12.98
C TRP A 237 -3.59 21.01 14.44
N THR A 238 -4.18 22.15 14.80
CA THR A 238 -4.19 22.66 16.17
C THR A 238 -5.57 22.45 16.77
N TRP A 239 -5.60 22.23 18.09
CA TRP A 239 -6.78 22.04 18.92
C TRP A 239 -6.64 22.90 20.18
N ASP A 240 -7.62 23.77 20.43
CA ASP A 240 -7.63 24.67 21.59
C ASP A 240 -8.71 24.32 22.64
N GLY A 241 -9.49 23.26 22.40
CA GLY A 241 -10.63 22.86 23.24
C GLY A 241 -12.00 23.20 22.63
N GLU A 242 -12.05 24.17 21.71
CA GLU A 242 -13.27 24.66 21.08
C GLU A 242 -13.20 24.65 19.54
N SER A 243 -12.01 24.58 18.96
CA SER A 243 -11.79 24.60 17.52
C SER A 243 -10.66 23.65 17.08
N ILE A 244 -10.83 23.05 15.89
CA ILE A 244 -9.79 22.31 15.18
C ILE A 244 -9.54 22.95 13.81
N LYS A 245 -8.29 23.27 13.50
CA LYS A 245 -7.92 23.89 12.21
C LYS A 245 -6.49 23.53 11.77
N PRO A 246 -6.16 23.66 10.48
CA PRO A 246 -4.79 23.50 10.02
C PRO A 246 -3.89 24.53 10.72
N LEU A 247 -2.74 24.08 11.22
CA LEU A 247 -1.79 24.94 11.92
C LEU A 247 -1.16 25.99 11.00
N TRP A 248 -0.90 25.62 9.74
CA TRP A 248 -0.13 26.43 8.80
C TRP A 248 -0.95 27.03 7.65
N ALA A 249 -2.26 26.75 7.58
CA ALA A 249 -3.13 27.30 6.55
C ALA A 249 -4.09 28.34 7.15
N GLN A 250 -4.10 29.55 6.57
CA GLN A 250 -5.03 30.62 6.93
C GLN A 250 -6.32 30.54 6.10
N THR A 251 -6.92 29.35 6.07
CA THR A 251 -8.11 29.06 5.27
C THR A 251 -9.26 28.71 6.21
N PRO A 252 -10.16 29.67 6.51
CA PRO A 252 -11.31 29.47 7.39
C PRO A 252 -12.22 28.30 7.00
N GLU A 253 -12.16 27.88 5.73
CA GLU A 253 -12.91 26.75 5.15
C GLU A 253 -12.57 25.38 5.78
N TYR A 254 -11.38 25.25 6.38
CA TYR A 254 -10.95 24.04 7.07
C TYR A 254 -10.95 24.18 8.59
N GLU A 255 -11.46 25.29 9.13
CA GLU A 255 -11.64 25.47 10.57
C GLU A 255 -13.01 24.92 10.99
N TYR A 256 -13.02 24.12 12.05
CA TYR A 256 -14.24 23.55 12.61
C TYR A 256 -14.36 23.94 14.08
N ILE A 257 -15.58 24.30 14.48
CA ILE A 257 -15.91 24.66 15.85
C ILE A 257 -16.68 23.52 16.51
N TRP A 258 -16.33 23.25 17.76
CA TRP A 258 -16.94 22.30 18.65
C TRP A 258 -17.62 23.01 19.81
N ASN A 259 -18.91 22.71 20.04
CA ASN A 259 -19.69 23.33 21.13
C ASN A 259 -20.08 22.36 22.25
N GLY A 260 -19.38 21.23 22.37
CA GLY A 260 -19.71 20.17 23.33
C GLY A 260 -20.67 19.10 22.80
N ARG A 261 -21.30 19.31 21.63
CA ARG A 261 -22.17 18.31 20.99
C ARG A 261 -22.06 18.28 19.46
N LEU A 262 -21.92 19.43 18.83
CA LEU A 262 -21.90 19.62 17.38
C LEU A 262 -20.52 20.12 16.95
N LEU A 263 -19.91 19.40 16.01
CA LEU A 263 -18.77 19.82 15.22
C LEU A 263 -19.29 20.40 13.91
N LYS A 264 -18.94 21.63 13.58
CA LYS A 264 -19.38 22.29 12.33
C LYS A 264 -18.29 23.15 11.72
N PRO A 265 -18.31 23.38 10.39
CA PRO A 265 -17.42 24.36 9.78
C PRO A 265 -17.62 25.74 10.41
N TYR A 266 -16.53 26.47 10.61
CA TYR A 266 -16.57 27.87 11.02
C TYR A 266 -17.25 28.71 9.93
N TRP A 267 -16.89 28.48 8.66
CA TRP A 267 -17.45 29.21 7.53
C TRP A 267 -17.27 28.50 6.18
N PRO A 268 -18.28 28.44 5.29
CA PRO A 268 -19.72 28.65 5.51
C PRO A 268 -20.41 27.37 6.02
N ALA A 269 -21.59 27.52 6.63
CA ALA A 269 -22.38 26.39 7.11
C ALA A 269 -22.72 25.43 5.97
N ASN A 270 -22.31 24.18 6.10
CA ASN A 270 -22.61 23.10 5.17
C ASN A 270 -23.02 21.89 5.99
N GLY A 271 -24.33 21.61 6.06
CA GLY A 271 -24.88 20.52 6.87
C GLY A 271 -24.33 19.12 6.53
N LYS A 272 -23.69 18.95 5.36
CA LYS A 272 -23.00 17.70 4.99
C LYS A 272 -21.63 17.53 5.65
N MET A 273 -21.08 18.58 6.25
CA MET A 273 -19.78 18.60 6.93
C MET A 273 -19.96 18.88 8.44
N GLU A 274 -21.18 18.74 8.94
CA GLU A 274 -21.53 18.90 10.35
C GLU A 274 -21.69 17.52 10.97
N PHE A 275 -21.15 17.32 12.16
CA PHE A 275 -21.18 16.05 12.88
C PHE A 275 -21.70 16.24 14.29
N ILE A 276 -22.64 15.40 14.71
CA ILE A 276 -23.06 15.30 16.11
C ILE A 276 -22.31 14.15 16.76
N LEU A 277 -21.79 14.40 17.98
CA LEU A 277 -21.25 13.37 18.86
C LEU A 277 -22.16 13.21 20.08
N GLU A 278 -22.86 12.08 20.14
CA GLU A 278 -23.78 11.71 21.23
C GLU A 278 -23.71 10.21 21.50
N ASP A 279 -23.88 9.81 22.76
CA ASP A 279 -23.93 8.41 23.18
C ASP A 279 -22.76 7.53 22.67
N GLY A 280 -21.55 8.12 22.62
CA GLY A 280 -20.36 7.43 22.12
C GLY A 280 -20.39 7.16 20.62
N MET A 281 -21.15 7.94 19.84
CA MET A 281 -21.20 7.85 18.39
C MET A 281 -21.07 9.24 17.77
N ILE A 282 -20.21 9.37 16.75
CA ILE A 282 -20.14 10.56 15.91
C ILE A 282 -20.76 10.25 14.55
N SER A 283 -21.68 11.11 14.09
CA SER A 283 -22.44 10.91 12.85
C SER A 283 -22.75 12.24 12.17
N PRO A 284 -22.94 12.28 10.84
CA PRO A 284 -23.35 13.50 10.14
C PRO A 284 -24.66 14.06 10.72
N TYR A 285 -24.76 15.38 10.83
CA TYR A 285 -25.94 16.07 11.36
C TYR A 285 -27.12 15.99 10.39
N LEU A 286 -26.88 16.20 9.09
CA LEU A 286 -27.91 16.19 8.05
C LEU A 286 -27.62 15.16 6.99
N GLY A 287 -28.52 14.17 6.91
CA GLY A 287 -28.41 13.04 6.00
C GLY A 287 -27.44 12.00 6.54
N SER A 288 -27.88 10.76 6.67
CA SER A 288 -27.01 9.63 7.00
C SER A 288 -26.73 8.85 5.71
N PRO A 289 -25.76 9.27 4.87
CA PRO A 289 -25.20 8.34 3.92
C PRO A 289 -24.54 7.23 4.75
N ARG A 290 -24.98 5.98 4.51
CA ARG A 290 -24.35 4.80 5.14
C ARG A 290 -22.84 4.87 4.88
N GLY A 291 -22.03 4.97 5.94
CA GLY A 291 -20.57 4.96 5.84
C GLY A 291 -19.83 6.03 6.64
N GLU A 292 -20.52 7.07 7.12
CA GLU A 292 -19.87 8.20 7.83
C GLU A 292 -20.21 8.26 9.34
N GLU A 293 -20.79 7.18 9.87
CA GLU A 293 -21.11 7.04 11.30
C GLU A 293 -20.04 6.20 12.01
N TRP A 294 -19.53 6.69 13.13
CA TRP A 294 -18.45 6.05 13.89
C TRP A 294 -18.83 5.85 15.34
N ILE A 295 -18.65 4.63 15.84
CA ILE A 295 -18.79 4.28 17.25
C ILE A 295 -17.44 4.49 17.92
N ILE A 296 -17.46 5.17 19.06
CA ILE A 296 -16.31 5.49 19.89
C ILE A 296 -16.39 4.66 21.16
N GLU A 297 -15.32 3.91 21.44
CA GLU A 297 -15.20 3.09 22.64
C GLU A 297 -13.97 3.53 23.42
N GLY A 298 -14.07 3.63 24.75
CA GLY A 298 -12.94 4.04 25.60
C GLY A 298 -12.61 5.52 25.51
N ASN A 299 -11.37 5.87 25.85
CA ASN A 299 -10.90 7.25 25.95
C ASN A 299 -10.04 7.62 24.75
N VAL A 300 -10.65 8.22 23.72
CA VAL A 300 -9.97 8.79 22.56
C VAL A 300 -10.09 10.32 22.62
N PRO A 301 -9.00 11.08 22.50
CA PRO A 301 -9.05 12.54 22.43
C PRO A 301 -9.99 13.03 21.33
N LEU A 302 -10.83 14.04 21.62
CA LEU A 302 -11.77 14.64 20.67
C LEU A 302 -11.15 15.02 19.32
N PRO A 303 -9.99 15.72 19.25
CA PRO A 303 -9.45 16.11 17.95
C PRO A 303 -9.02 14.90 17.10
N LEU A 304 -8.67 13.77 17.73
CA LEU A 304 -8.40 12.50 17.03
C LEU A 304 -9.68 11.87 16.46
N ILE A 305 -10.79 11.98 17.17
CA ILE A 305 -12.11 11.55 16.65
C ILE A 305 -12.51 12.43 15.46
N PHE A 306 -12.28 13.74 15.53
CA PHE A 306 -12.65 14.68 14.48
C PHE A 306 -11.87 14.47 13.19
N ILE A 307 -10.55 14.25 13.25
CA ILE A 307 -9.79 13.98 12.02
C ILE A 307 -10.23 12.68 11.32
N ILE A 308 -10.75 11.69 12.06
CA ILE A 308 -11.34 10.48 11.47
C ILE A 308 -12.67 10.81 10.80
N ALA A 309 -13.58 11.48 11.52
CA ALA A 309 -14.91 11.81 11.01
C ALA A 309 -14.86 12.74 9.77
N LEU A 310 -13.91 13.68 9.76
CA LEU A 310 -13.65 14.59 8.63
C LEU A 310 -12.88 13.94 7.47
N GLY A 311 -12.47 12.67 7.61
CA GLY A 311 -11.68 11.96 6.61
C GLY A 311 -10.24 12.48 6.45
N ILE A 312 -9.76 13.29 7.40
CA ILE A 312 -8.39 13.84 7.42
C ILE A 312 -7.38 12.74 7.71
N ALA A 313 -7.70 11.82 8.62
CA ALA A 313 -6.79 10.75 9.05
C ALA A 313 -6.39 9.77 7.93
N TYR A 314 -7.14 9.77 6.82
CA TYR A 314 -6.97 8.89 5.65
C TYR A 314 -6.19 9.53 4.49
N ARG A 315 -5.86 10.82 4.60
CA ARG A 315 -5.07 11.55 3.62
C ARG A 315 -3.59 11.28 3.84
#